data_AF-A0A858ATF7-F1
#
_entry.id   AF-A0A858ATF7-F1
#
_cell.length_a   1.000
_cell.length_b   1.000
_cell.length_c   1.000
_cell.angle_alpha   90.00
_cell.angle_beta   90.00
_cell.angle_gamma   90.00
#
_symmetry.space_group_name_H-M   'P 1'
#
loop_
_entity.id
_entity.type
_entity.pdbx_description
1 polymer ?
#
loop_
_entity_poly.entity_id
_entity_poly.type
_entity_poly.pdbx_seq_one_letter_code
_entity_poly.pdbx_strand_id
1 'polypeptide(L)'
;MNKTNKIEDEIKLLKEQDYGVLDAQHSFMVDGVLGGFKAAIHKLHYTFVKQILLGIMSGVIIGFGYVACIIAMVSISGTDFEKFGTILLGFIFPGCIIMITFLGGGLFTSHVFSTIPVFKGCGSRRLYLKGIFGVLLGNFAGTFIFVALFSAAGGLWDNGPFLDKVFSMAMHKMYLVNHDLNASGTTNILSVLGTIGIGIASGILCNMMVCATLPLASTTKNTAAVILLMIFPIAYFAIGGFQHGPANSFFMWMLLFESIFNHSTVVSGNLHPEIQYFLLFIVLSTLPTLIGNWIGGALLLPGILYLINKEYATVLFKKIKLEYLENKVYSFKQKAETQAANLKNKIKEKEADIKAQEKQSKDK
;
A
#
# COMPACT_ATOMS: atom_id res chain seq x y z
N MET A 1 -34.94 -17.47 9.30
CA MET A 1 -34.58 -16.11 9.74
C MET A 1 -33.75 -15.42 8.67
N ASN A 2 -34.31 -14.39 8.04
CA ASN A 2 -33.72 -13.73 6.87
C ASN A 2 -32.44 -12.97 7.24
N LYS A 3 -31.43 -12.92 6.35
CA LYS A 3 -30.14 -12.23 6.62
C LYS A 3 -30.33 -10.74 6.92
N THR A 4 -31.39 -10.13 6.39
CA THR A 4 -31.74 -8.72 6.62
C THR A 4 -32.17 -8.47 8.06
N ASN A 5 -33.00 -9.33 8.64
CA ASN A 5 -33.48 -9.18 10.02
C ASN A 5 -32.30 -9.20 11.01
N LYS A 6 -31.31 -10.10 10.80
CA LYS A 6 -30.11 -10.14 11.64
C LYS A 6 -29.28 -8.85 11.58
N ILE A 7 -29.21 -8.19 10.42
CA ILE A 7 -28.48 -6.92 10.28
C ILE A 7 -29.25 -5.79 10.96
N GLU A 8 -30.58 -5.75 10.83
CA GLU A 8 -31.42 -4.74 11.48
C GLU A 8 -31.40 -4.87 13.01
N ASP A 9 -31.41 -6.09 13.53
CA ASP A 9 -31.27 -6.34 14.97
C ASP A 9 -29.88 -5.89 15.49
N GLU A 10 -28.81 -6.15 14.73
CA GLU A 10 -27.47 -5.70 15.07
C GLU A 10 -27.36 -4.16 15.04
N ILE A 11 -28.01 -3.49 14.09
CA ILE A 11 -28.07 -2.03 14.03
C ILE A 11 -28.77 -1.46 15.27
N LYS A 12 -29.89 -2.06 15.72
CA LYS A 12 -30.60 -1.62 16.93
C LYS A 12 -29.69 -1.67 18.15
N LEU A 13 -29.03 -2.80 18.37
CA LEU A 13 -28.09 -2.98 19.48
C LEU A 13 -26.92 -1.98 19.43
N LEU A 14 -26.43 -1.65 18.24
CA LEU A 14 -25.36 -0.66 18.06
C LEU A 14 -25.84 0.78 18.30
N LYS A 15 -27.11 1.10 18.06
CA LYS A 15 -27.68 2.44 18.34
C LYS A 15 -27.88 2.71 19.83
N GLU A 16 -28.06 1.66 20.62
CA GLU A 16 -28.21 1.74 22.08
C GLU A 16 -26.87 1.96 22.81
N GLN A 17 -25.74 1.87 22.09
CA GLN A 17 -24.41 2.11 22.68
C GLN A 17 -24.17 3.60 22.93
N ASP A 18 -23.54 3.92 24.06
CA ASP A 18 -23.01 5.25 24.31
C ASP A 18 -21.69 5.45 23.55
N TYR A 19 -21.66 6.48 22.71
CA TYR A 19 -20.48 6.88 21.93
C TYR A 19 -19.82 8.15 22.48
N GLY A 20 -20.32 8.73 23.58
CA GLY A 20 -19.84 10.00 24.14
C GLY A 20 -18.35 9.98 24.52
N VAL A 21 -17.81 8.80 24.85
CA VAL A 21 -16.36 8.60 25.04
C VAL A 21 -15.54 9.01 23.81
N LEU A 22 -16.08 8.95 22.60
CA LEU A 22 -15.36 9.39 21.40
C LEU A 22 -15.35 10.92 21.22
N ASP A 23 -16.31 11.63 21.82
CA ASP A 23 -16.46 13.08 21.67
C ASP A 23 -15.75 13.86 22.80
N ALA A 24 -15.28 13.16 23.83
CA ALA A 24 -14.43 13.72 24.87
C ALA A 24 -13.08 14.19 24.29
N GLN A 25 -12.45 15.17 24.94
CA GLN A 25 -11.10 15.58 24.60
C GLN A 25 -10.11 14.52 25.10
N HIS A 26 -9.34 13.95 24.17
CA HIS A 26 -8.35 12.92 24.50
C HIS A 26 -6.93 13.47 24.48
N SER A 27 -6.00 12.63 24.93
CA SER A 27 -4.58 12.87 24.66
C SER A 27 -4.30 12.71 23.16
N PHE A 28 -3.26 13.40 22.69
CA PHE A 28 -2.81 13.31 21.29
C PHE A 28 -2.54 11.87 20.84
N MET A 29 -2.16 10.98 21.77
CA MET A 29 -1.92 9.56 21.50
C MET A 29 -3.21 8.86 21.07
N VAL A 30 -4.30 9.04 21.82
CA VAL A 30 -5.58 8.40 21.56
C VAL A 30 -6.19 8.97 20.27
N ASP A 31 -6.21 10.29 20.13
CA ASP A 31 -6.70 10.97 18.92
C ASP A 31 -5.97 10.49 17.65
N GLY A 32 -4.64 10.35 17.75
CA GLY A 32 -3.82 9.81 16.67
C GLY A 32 -4.25 8.40 16.28
N VAL A 33 -4.37 7.48 17.24
CA VAL A 33 -4.75 6.08 16.97
C VAL A 33 -6.16 5.98 16.36
N LEU A 34 -7.14 6.67 16.95
CA LEU A 34 -8.51 6.67 16.46
C LEU A 34 -8.61 7.29 15.07
N GLY A 35 -7.94 8.43 14.85
CA GLY A 35 -7.88 9.09 13.56
C GLY A 35 -7.18 8.24 12.49
N GLY A 36 -6.11 7.54 12.85
CA GLY A 36 -5.39 6.61 11.96
C GLY A 36 -6.29 5.47 11.50
N PHE A 37 -7.05 4.84 12.40
CA PHE A 37 -8.03 3.81 12.03
C PHE A 37 -9.14 4.37 11.14
N LYS A 38 -9.67 5.55 11.46
CA LYS A 38 -10.71 6.21 10.66
C LYS A 38 -10.22 6.52 9.24
N ALA A 39 -9.02 7.08 9.12
CA ALA A 39 -8.39 7.39 7.85
C ALA A 39 -8.15 6.13 7.01
N ALA A 40 -7.67 5.04 7.62
CA ALA A 40 -7.43 3.78 6.93
C ALA A 40 -8.73 3.18 6.36
N ILE A 41 -9.82 3.21 7.12
CA ILE A 41 -11.12 2.67 6.68
C ILE A 41 -11.73 3.56 5.60
N HIS A 42 -11.67 4.88 5.76
CA HIS A 42 -12.21 5.83 4.78
C HIS A 42 -11.62 5.60 3.38
N LYS A 43 -10.30 5.36 3.30
CA LYS A 43 -9.61 5.05 2.05
C LYS A 43 -10.15 3.81 1.35
N LEU A 44 -10.73 2.83 2.05
CA LEU A 44 -11.29 1.62 1.44
C LEU A 44 -12.54 1.87 0.59
N HIS A 45 -13.22 2.99 0.78
CA HIS A 45 -14.44 3.34 0.05
C HIS A 45 -14.18 3.98 -1.31
N TYR A 46 -12.92 4.27 -1.65
CA TYR A 46 -12.58 4.78 -2.97
C TYR A 46 -12.84 3.75 -4.07
N THR A 47 -13.21 4.25 -5.25
CA THR A 47 -13.40 3.41 -6.44
C THR A 47 -12.09 2.73 -6.82
N PHE A 48 -12.17 1.55 -7.44
CA PHE A 48 -10.98 0.79 -7.84
C PHE A 48 -10.04 1.60 -8.76
N VAL A 49 -10.60 2.41 -9.66
CA VAL A 49 -9.83 3.32 -10.52
C VAL A 49 -9.11 4.38 -9.70
N LYS A 50 -9.80 5.01 -8.73
CA LYS A 50 -9.18 6.00 -7.84
C LYS A 50 -8.02 5.39 -7.04
N GLN A 51 -8.18 4.15 -6.56
CA GLN A 51 -7.10 3.43 -5.85
C GLN A 51 -5.85 3.25 -6.73
N ILE A 52 -6.04 2.85 -7.99
CA ILE A 52 -4.93 2.69 -8.94
C ILE A 52 -4.26 4.03 -9.22
N LEU A 53 -5.02 5.09 -9.50
CA LEU A 53 -4.46 6.42 -9.79
C LEU A 53 -3.66 6.98 -8.62
N LEU A 54 -4.19 6.86 -7.40
CA LEU A 54 -3.47 7.23 -6.18
C LEU A 54 -2.21 6.38 -5.97
N GLY A 55 -2.25 5.10 -6.38
CA GLY A 55 -1.09 4.21 -6.35
C GLY A 55 -0.02 4.60 -7.37
N ILE A 56 -0.42 4.95 -8.60
CA ILE A 56 0.48 5.39 -9.68
C ILE A 56 1.23 6.64 -9.27
N MET A 57 0.51 7.64 -8.76
CA MET A 57 1.13 8.86 -8.24
C MET A 57 2.18 8.56 -7.17
N SER A 58 1.86 7.69 -6.21
CA SER A 58 2.82 7.28 -5.19
C SER A 58 4.04 6.56 -5.77
N GLY A 59 3.85 5.69 -6.76
CA GLY A 59 4.94 4.98 -7.43
C GLY A 59 5.88 5.93 -8.16
N VAL A 60 5.34 6.94 -8.85
CA VAL A 60 6.14 7.98 -9.52
C VAL A 60 6.97 8.77 -8.51
N ILE A 61 6.36 9.18 -7.39
CA ILE A 61 7.05 9.91 -6.32
C ILE A 61 8.17 9.06 -5.68
N ILE A 62 7.93 7.77 -5.48
CA ILE A 62 8.96 6.83 -5.02
C ILE A 62 10.15 6.81 -5.99
N GLY A 63 9.88 6.82 -7.29
CA GLY A 63 10.91 6.88 -8.33
C GLY A 63 11.80 8.12 -8.21
N PHE A 64 11.19 9.31 -8.16
CA PHE A 64 11.92 10.57 -7.91
C PHE A 64 12.75 10.51 -6.63
N GLY A 65 12.15 9.95 -5.57
CA GLY A 65 12.79 9.77 -4.27
C GLY A 65 14.06 8.94 -4.34
N TYR A 66 14.00 7.77 -4.98
CA TYR A 66 15.18 6.92 -5.11
C TYR A 66 16.27 7.55 -5.97
N VAL A 67 15.91 8.21 -7.08
CA VAL A 67 16.89 8.91 -7.91
C VAL A 67 17.63 9.96 -7.07
N ALA A 68 16.91 10.80 -6.32
CA ALA A 68 17.52 11.80 -5.44
C ALA A 68 18.42 11.18 -4.37
N CYS A 69 17.95 10.14 -3.68
CA CYS A 69 18.73 9.47 -2.64
C CYS A 69 20.00 8.81 -3.21
N ILE A 70 19.90 8.13 -4.35
CA ILE A 70 21.03 7.41 -4.95
C ILE A 70 22.06 8.39 -5.48
N ILE A 71 21.65 9.45 -6.17
CA ILE A 71 22.56 10.52 -6.61
C ILE A 71 23.28 11.12 -5.40
N ALA A 72 22.57 11.43 -4.31
CA ALA A 72 23.19 11.97 -3.10
C ALA A 72 24.24 11.02 -2.50
N MET A 73 23.99 9.71 -2.50
CA MET A 73 24.96 8.71 -2.03
C MET A 73 26.18 8.58 -2.96
N VAL A 74 25.96 8.61 -4.27
CA VAL A 74 27.03 8.53 -5.28
C VAL A 74 27.94 9.77 -5.21
N SER A 75 27.38 10.97 -5.01
CA SER A 75 28.15 12.22 -4.94
C SER A 75 29.20 12.27 -3.82
N ILE A 76 29.09 11.41 -2.81
CA ILE A 76 30.05 11.31 -1.70
C ILE A 76 30.81 9.98 -1.66
N SER A 77 30.57 9.09 -2.64
CA SER A 77 31.28 7.81 -2.73
C SER A 77 32.77 8.04 -3.03
N GLY A 78 33.67 7.26 -2.41
CA GLY A 78 35.12 7.45 -2.54
C GLY A 78 35.71 8.65 -1.77
N THR A 79 34.89 9.34 -0.97
CA THR A 79 35.35 10.39 -0.04
C THR A 79 35.39 9.86 1.40
N ASP A 80 36.04 10.59 2.31
CA ASP A 80 36.03 10.27 3.75
C ASP A 80 34.61 10.24 4.35
N PHE A 81 33.62 10.83 3.67
CA PHE A 81 32.23 10.88 4.08
C PHE A 81 31.37 9.75 3.53
N GLU A 82 31.89 8.78 2.78
CA GLU A 82 31.08 7.74 2.12
C GLU A 82 30.08 7.03 3.05
N LYS A 83 30.48 6.79 4.31
CA LYS A 83 29.62 6.17 5.34
C LYS A 83 28.41 7.02 5.72
N PHE A 84 28.43 8.33 5.45
CA PHE A 84 27.27 9.20 5.61
C PHE A 84 26.19 8.99 4.54
N GLY A 85 26.45 8.21 3.48
CA GLY A 85 25.46 7.93 2.42
C GLY A 85 24.16 7.36 2.96
N THR A 86 24.23 6.43 3.91
CA THR A 86 23.03 5.86 4.55
C THR A 86 22.26 6.90 5.38
N ILE A 87 22.96 7.87 5.97
CA ILE A 87 22.34 8.97 6.72
C ILE A 87 21.65 9.93 5.76
N LEU A 88 22.28 10.26 4.62
CA LEU A 88 21.66 11.07 3.56
C LEU A 88 20.40 10.41 3.00
N LEU A 89 20.44 9.09 2.77
CA LEU A 89 19.24 8.32 2.43
C LEU A 89 18.14 8.52 3.48
N GLY A 90 18.49 8.39 4.77
CA GLY A 90 17.57 8.62 5.89
C GLY A 90 16.99 10.03 5.97
N PHE A 91 17.72 11.03 5.50
CA PHE A 91 17.32 12.43 5.51
C PHE A 91 16.44 12.81 4.31
N ILE A 92 16.78 12.32 3.11
CA ILE A 92 16.10 12.66 1.86
C ILE A 92 14.83 11.81 1.68
N PHE A 93 14.88 10.52 2.02
CA PHE A 93 13.79 9.59 1.77
C PHE A 93 12.45 9.98 2.45
N PRO A 94 12.42 10.56 3.67
CA PRO A 94 11.19 11.09 4.28
C PRO A 94 10.39 12.03 3.39
N GLY A 95 11.05 12.89 2.60
CA GLY A 95 10.38 13.83 1.71
C GLY A 95 9.42 13.14 0.73
N CYS A 96 9.75 11.92 0.30
CA CYS A 96 8.94 11.14 -0.64
C CYS A 96 7.60 10.75 -0.01
N ILE A 97 7.63 10.16 1.18
CA ILE A 97 6.43 9.66 1.86
C ILE A 97 5.59 10.83 2.41
N ILE A 98 6.22 11.93 2.82
CA ILE A 98 5.53 13.18 3.17
C ILE A 98 4.77 13.70 1.94
N MET A 99 5.42 13.83 0.79
CA MET A 99 4.77 14.30 -0.44
C MET A 99 3.61 13.38 -0.85
N ILE A 100 3.78 12.05 -0.77
CA ILE A 100 2.70 11.10 -1.02
C ILE A 100 1.52 11.31 -0.07
N THR A 101 1.79 11.49 1.23
CA THR A 101 0.75 11.70 2.24
C THR A 101 -0.05 12.97 1.98
N PHE A 102 0.62 14.08 1.67
CA PHE A 102 -0.03 15.38 1.47
C PHE A 102 -0.75 15.50 0.14
N LEU A 103 -0.29 14.81 -0.91
CA LEU A 103 -1.02 14.69 -2.18
C LEU A 103 -2.20 13.71 -2.10
N GLY A 104 -2.41 13.06 -0.94
CA GLY A 104 -3.48 12.09 -0.74
C GLY A 104 -3.23 10.75 -1.43
N GLY A 105 -1.98 10.43 -1.74
CA GLY A 105 -1.56 9.21 -2.43
C GLY A 105 -1.87 7.92 -1.66
N GLY A 106 -1.87 6.82 -2.41
CA GLY A 106 -2.13 5.49 -1.89
C GLY A 106 -0.87 4.65 -1.89
N LEU A 107 -0.54 4.05 -0.75
CA LEU A 107 0.48 3.00 -0.65
C LEU A 107 -0.13 1.72 -0.07
N PHE A 108 0.24 0.57 -0.62
CA PHE A 108 -0.14 -0.75 -0.09
C PHE A 108 0.10 -0.85 1.43
N THR A 109 1.28 -0.40 1.87
CA THR A 109 1.74 -0.41 3.26
C THR A 109 0.85 0.36 4.23
N SER A 110 0.29 1.49 3.79
CA SER A 110 -0.69 2.25 4.58
C SER A 110 -2.10 1.66 4.53
N HIS A 111 -2.51 1.06 3.40
CA HIS A 111 -3.86 0.49 3.24
C HIS A 111 -4.08 -0.73 4.11
N VAL A 112 -3.02 -1.53 4.33
CA VAL A 112 -3.11 -2.71 5.20
C VAL A 112 -3.37 -2.36 6.67
N PHE A 113 -3.18 -1.11 7.11
CA PHE A 113 -3.55 -0.66 8.47
C PHE A 113 -5.05 -0.83 8.77
N SER A 114 -5.89 -0.89 7.74
CA SER A 114 -7.33 -1.15 7.86
C SER A 114 -7.70 -2.60 8.18
N THR A 115 -6.73 -3.52 8.30
CA THR A 115 -7.00 -4.96 8.49
C THR A 115 -7.74 -5.27 9.79
N ILE A 116 -7.26 -4.74 10.92
CA ILE A 116 -7.91 -4.94 12.23
C ILE A 116 -9.37 -4.46 12.24
N PRO A 117 -9.70 -3.21 11.83
CA PRO A 117 -11.09 -2.78 11.80
C PRO A 117 -11.95 -3.60 10.81
N VAL A 118 -11.40 -4.00 9.66
CA VAL A 118 -12.12 -4.87 8.71
C VAL A 118 -12.41 -6.24 9.32
N PHE A 119 -11.47 -6.84 10.07
CA PHE A 119 -11.70 -8.09 10.78
C PHE A 119 -12.73 -7.96 11.90
N LYS A 120 -12.84 -6.77 12.50
CA LYS A 120 -13.90 -6.42 13.47
C LYS A 120 -15.25 -6.08 12.84
N GLY A 121 -15.35 -6.11 11.51
CA GLY A 121 -16.60 -5.91 10.77
C GLY A 121 -16.92 -4.46 10.43
N CYS A 122 -15.95 -3.54 10.57
CA CYS A 122 -16.11 -2.11 10.24
C CYS A 122 -16.16 -1.83 8.72
N GLY A 123 -16.02 -2.85 7.88
CA GLY A 123 -15.99 -2.69 6.44
C GLY A 123 -16.03 -4.01 5.67
N SER A 124 -16.16 -3.91 4.35
CA SER A 124 -16.22 -5.08 3.48
C SER A 124 -14.83 -5.66 3.21
N ARG A 125 -14.65 -6.96 3.49
CA ARG A 125 -13.43 -7.71 3.12
C ARG A 125 -13.12 -7.63 1.63
N ARG A 126 -14.16 -7.55 0.76
CA ARG A 126 -13.99 -7.39 -0.68
C ARG A 126 -13.46 -6.01 -1.05
N LEU A 127 -13.95 -4.95 -0.38
CA LEU A 127 -13.44 -3.59 -0.59
C LEU A 127 -11.99 -3.47 -0.11
N TYR A 128 -11.69 -4.08 1.04
CA TYR A 128 -10.33 -4.19 1.55
C TYR A 128 -9.38 -4.84 0.53
N LEU A 129 -9.70 -6.04 0.04
CA LEU A 129 -8.86 -6.74 -0.94
C LEU A 129 -8.72 -5.95 -2.25
N LYS A 130 -9.80 -5.36 -2.75
CA LYS A 130 -9.75 -4.49 -3.95
C LYS A 130 -8.90 -3.25 -3.73
N GLY A 131 -8.97 -2.64 -2.55
CA GLY A 131 -8.21 -1.46 -2.17
C GLY A 131 -6.71 -1.76 -2.12
N ILE A 132 -6.29 -2.75 -1.32
CA ILE A 132 -4.86 -3.10 -1.19
C ILE A 132 -4.28 -3.54 -2.54
N PHE A 133 -5.03 -4.33 -3.33
CA PHE A 133 -4.58 -4.80 -4.63
C PHE A 133 -4.50 -3.66 -5.65
N GLY A 134 -5.54 -2.82 -5.74
CA GLY A 134 -5.58 -1.70 -6.69
C GLY A 134 -4.46 -0.69 -6.42
N VAL A 135 -4.20 -0.37 -5.16
CA VAL A 135 -3.10 0.53 -4.79
C VAL A 135 -1.74 -0.11 -5.05
N LEU A 136 -1.55 -1.39 -4.73
CA LEU A 136 -0.29 -2.09 -4.99
C LEU A 136 0.01 -2.15 -6.49
N LEU A 137 -0.99 -2.48 -7.31
CA LEU A 137 -0.90 -2.46 -8.76
C LEU A 137 -0.51 -1.06 -9.26
N GLY A 138 -1.18 -0.03 -8.72
CA GLY A 138 -0.84 1.35 -9.02
C GLY A 138 0.60 1.71 -8.61
N ASN A 139 1.08 1.27 -7.44
CA ASN A 139 2.44 1.54 -6.98
C ASN A 139 3.49 0.97 -7.95
N PHE A 140 3.28 -0.25 -8.42
CA PHE A 140 4.17 -0.92 -9.38
C PHE A 140 4.10 -0.28 -10.77
N ALA A 141 2.89 0.07 -11.23
CA ALA A 141 2.72 0.78 -12.49
C ALA A 141 3.35 2.19 -12.45
N GLY A 142 3.25 2.89 -11.31
CA GLY A 142 3.83 4.21 -11.13
C GLY A 142 5.36 4.21 -11.18
N THR A 143 6.01 3.28 -10.48
CA THR A 143 7.48 3.14 -10.57
C THR A 143 7.92 2.70 -11.95
N PHE A 144 7.16 1.84 -12.64
CA PHE A 144 7.43 1.46 -14.03
C PHE A 144 7.37 2.68 -14.96
N ILE A 145 6.28 3.46 -14.90
CA ILE A 145 6.12 4.68 -15.69
C ILE A 145 7.28 5.63 -15.43
N PHE A 146 7.67 5.81 -14.16
CA PHE A 146 8.81 6.64 -13.81
C PHE A 146 10.11 6.12 -14.42
N VAL A 147 10.45 4.84 -14.26
CA VAL A 147 11.70 4.27 -14.80
C VAL A 147 11.74 4.35 -16.33
N ALA A 148 10.60 4.09 -17.00
CA ALA A 148 10.49 4.24 -18.45
C ALA A 148 10.72 5.68 -18.92
N LEU A 149 10.12 6.66 -18.24
CA LEU A 149 10.32 8.08 -18.52
C LEU A 149 11.74 8.54 -18.18
N PHE A 150 12.29 8.07 -17.06
CA PHE A 150 13.66 8.37 -16.64
C PHE A 150 14.67 7.85 -17.68
N SER A 151 14.46 6.63 -18.17
CA SER A 151 15.24 6.05 -19.28
C SER A 151 15.12 6.89 -20.56
N ALA A 152 13.90 7.23 -20.97
CA ALA A 152 13.65 8.06 -22.16
C ALA A 152 14.22 9.48 -22.03
N ALA A 153 14.33 10.00 -20.81
CA ALA A 153 14.91 11.32 -20.51
C ALA A 153 16.45 11.34 -20.46
N GLY A 154 17.12 10.22 -20.77
CA GLY A 154 18.58 10.15 -20.73
C GLY A 154 19.15 9.52 -19.46
N GLY A 155 18.33 9.16 -18.48
CA GLY A 155 18.78 8.75 -17.14
C GLY A 155 19.63 7.48 -17.07
N LEU A 156 19.56 6.63 -18.10
CA LEU A 156 20.38 5.41 -18.25
C LEU A 156 21.63 5.62 -19.14
N TRP A 157 21.83 6.82 -19.67
CA TRP A 157 22.92 7.14 -20.59
C TRP A 157 23.97 7.98 -19.86
N ASP A 158 25.25 7.64 -20.04
CA ASP A 158 26.41 8.33 -19.44
C ASP A 158 26.36 8.51 -17.91
N ASN A 159 25.68 7.61 -17.20
CA ASN A 159 25.46 7.69 -15.76
C ASN A 159 25.94 6.43 -15.00
N GLY A 160 27.12 5.91 -15.36
CA GLY A 160 27.69 4.66 -14.84
C GLY A 160 27.66 4.54 -13.30
N PRO A 161 28.21 5.50 -12.54
CA PRO A 161 28.23 5.42 -11.07
C PRO A 161 26.85 5.32 -10.42
N PHE A 162 25.84 5.98 -11.01
CA PHE A 162 24.46 5.87 -10.55
C PHE A 162 23.89 4.47 -10.81
N LEU A 163 24.07 3.96 -12.04
CA LEU A 163 23.55 2.65 -12.43
C LEU A 163 24.23 1.51 -11.65
N ASP A 164 25.54 1.57 -11.47
CA ASP A 164 26.29 0.63 -10.62
C ASP A 164 25.74 0.62 -9.19
N LYS A 165 25.42 1.80 -8.64
CA LYS A 165 24.84 1.92 -7.30
C LYS A 165 23.41 1.37 -7.25
N VAL A 166 22.57 1.64 -8.24
CA VAL A 166 21.21 1.10 -8.34
C VAL A 166 21.27 -0.43 -8.38
N PHE A 167 22.09 -0.99 -9.27
CA PHE A 167 22.28 -2.42 -9.42
C PHE A 167 22.79 -3.06 -8.12
N SER A 168 23.84 -2.49 -7.53
CA SER A 168 24.40 -2.97 -6.27
C SER A 168 23.37 -2.97 -5.13
N MET A 169 22.57 -1.91 -5.00
CA MET A 169 21.49 -1.84 -4.01
C MET A 169 20.37 -2.85 -4.28
N ALA A 170 20.02 -3.09 -5.54
CA ALA A 170 19.05 -4.11 -5.93
C ALA A 170 19.55 -5.51 -5.55
N MET A 171 20.81 -5.82 -5.87
CA MET A 171 21.42 -7.10 -5.54
C MET A 171 21.55 -7.28 -4.02
N HIS A 172 21.96 -6.26 -3.27
CA HIS A 172 22.06 -6.34 -1.80
C HIS A 172 20.72 -6.65 -1.10
N LYS A 173 19.58 -6.35 -1.72
CA LYS A 173 18.24 -6.73 -1.20
C LYS A 173 17.93 -8.22 -1.31
N MET A 174 18.75 -9.00 -2.03
CA MET A 174 18.67 -10.46 -2.08
C MET A 174 19.62 -11.16 -1.08
N TYR A 175 20.22 -10.41 -0.14
CA TYR A 175 20.95 -10.91 1.03
C TYR A 175 21.88 -12.10 0.74
N LEU A 176 21.58 -13.28 1.29
CA LEU A 176 22.44 -14.47 1.20
C LEU A 176 22.58 -14.96 -0.23
N VAL A 177 21.54 -14.80 -1.05
CA VAL A 177 21.62 -15.16 -2.47
C VAL A 177 22.57 -14.24 -3.22
N ASN A 178 22.60 -12.95 -2.90
CA ASN A 178 23.62 -12.05 -3.48
C ASN A 178 25.04 -12.44 -3.06
N HIS A 179 25.23 -12.83 -1.79
CA HIS A 179 26.51 -13.33 -1.32
C HIS A 179 26.97 -14.56 -2.11
N ASP A 180 26.09 -15.57 -2.25
CA ASP A 180 26.39 -16.80 -3.00
C ASP A 180 26.68 -16.52 -4.49
N LEU A 181 25.90 -15.66 -5.13
CA LEU A 181 26.12 -15.28 -6.53
C LEU A 181 27.49 -14.62 -6.75
N ASN A 182 27.93 -13.76 -5.85
CA ASN A 182 29.25 -13.12 -5.96
C ASN A 182 30.41 -14.07 -5.63
N ALA A 183 30.21 -15.03 -4.72
CA ALA A 183 31.26 -15.92 -4.25
C ALA A 183 31.46 -17.17 -5.13
N SER A 184 30.37 -17.83 -5.53
CA SER A 184 30.40 -19.13 -6.20
C SER A 184 29.59 -19.18 -7.50
N GLY A 185 28.89 -18.10 -7.87
CA GLY A 185 28.02 -18.05 -9.05
C GLY A 185 26.81 -18.99 -8.99
N THR A 186 26.60 -19.67 -7.85
CA THR A 186 25.59 -20.73 -7.69
C THR A 186 24.85 -20.55 -6.36
N THR A 187 23.53 -20.68 -6.38
CA THR A 187 22.68 -20.49 -5.20
C THR A 187 22.39 -21.80 -4.48
N ASN A 188 22.39 -21.80 -3.15
CA ASN A 188 21.95 -22.92 -2.32
C ASN A 188 20.49 -22.77 -1.86
N ILE A 189 19.78 -23.87 -1.67
CA ILE A 189 18.43 -23.89 -1.07
C ILE A 189 18.42 -23.18 0.30
N LEU A 190 19.46 -23.35 1.12
CA LEU A 190 19.54 -22.72 2.43
C LEU A 190 19.62 -21.18 2.33
N SER A 191 20.40 -20.65 1.39
CA SER A 191 20.50 -19.20 1.19
C SER A 191 19.23 -18.61 0.60
N VAL A 192 18.53 -19.36 -0.26
CA VAL A 192 17.19 -18.99 -0.76
C VAL A 192 16.19 -18.89 0.40
N LEU A 193 16.07 -19.92 1.23
CA LEU A 193 15.15 -19.91 2.39
C LEU A 193 15.54 -18.83 3.41
N GLY A 194 16.83 -18.67 3.68
CA GLY A 194 17.32 -17.61 4.56
C GLY A 194 17.02 -16.21 4.03
N THR A 195 17.18 -15.99 2.72
CA THR A 195 16.86 -14.71 2.06
C THR A 195 15.36 -14.39 2.17
N ILE A 196 14.49 -15.37 1.96
CA ILE A 196 13.04 -15.21 2.13
C ILE A 196 12.71 -14.83 3.58
N GLY A 197 13.29 -15.53 4.56
CA GLY A 197 13.08 -15.25 5.98
C GLY A 197 13.53 -13.85 6.37
N ILE A 198 14.73 -13.43 5.95
CA ILE A 198 15.26 -12.09 6.19
C ILE A 198 14.37 -11.04 5.50
N GLY A 199 13.94 -11.28 4.27
CA GLY A 199 13.04 -10.39 3.53
C GLY A 199 11.70 -10.18 4.24
N ILE A 200 11.09 -11.24 4.78
CA ILE A 200 9.86 -11.14 5.57
C ILE A 200 10.11 -10.34 6.86
N ALA A 201 11.16 -10.67 7.62
CA ALA A 201 11.47 -9.97 8.87
C ALA A 201 11.77 -8.47 8.63
N SER A 202 12.55 -8.16 7.61
CA SER A 202 12.84 -6.80 7.16
C SER A 202 11.56 -6.06 6.75
N GLY A 203 10.67 -6.73 6.01
CA GLY A 203 9.38 -6.18 5.64
C GLY A 203 8.47 -5.89 6.84
N ILE A 204 8.49 -6.74 7.87
CA ILE A 204 7.75 -6.52 9.12
C ILE A 204 8.21 -5.23 9.80
N LEU A 205 9.52 -5.10 10.03
CA LEU A 205 10.11 -3.93 10.68
C LEU A 205 9.87 -2.65 9.88
N CYS A 206 10.01 -2.72 8.56
CA CYS A 206 9.70 -1.60 7.68
C CYS A 206 8.26 -1.11 7.89
N ASN A 207 7.27 -2.01 7.76
CA ASN A 207 5.90 -1.54 7.75
C ASN A 207 5.36 -1.23 9.16
N MET A 208 5.98 -1.72 10.22
CA MET A 208 5.72 -1.21 11.58
C MET A 208 6.06 0.29 11.70
N MET A 209 7.09 0.78 11.01
CA MET A 209 7.40 2.21 11.01
C MET A 209 6.56 2.98 9.99
N VAL A 210 6.42 2.45 8.76
CA VAL A 210 5.69 3.15 7.68
C VAL A 210 4.22 3.34 8.03
N CYS A 211 3.52 2.31 8.52
CA CYS A 211 2.10 2.45 8.84
C CYS A 211 1.85 3.27 10.11
N ALA A 212 2.85 3.48 10.97
CA ALA A 212 2.77 4.39 12.13
C ALA A 212 2.57 5.85 11.71
N THR A 213 2.92 6.21 10.47
CA THR A 213 2.67 7.55 9.93
C THR A 213 1.18 7.92 9.89
N LEU A 214 0.27 6.94 9.75
CA LEU A 214 -1.18 7.18 9.73
C LEU A 214 -1.69 7.74 11.07
N PRO A 215 -1.48 7.05 12.20
CA PRO A 215 -1.89 7.59 13.48
C PRO A 215 -1.11 8.86 13.84
N LEU A 216 0.19 8.94 13.54
CA LEU A 216 1.00 10.14 13.80
C LEU A 216 0.47 11.37 13.07
N ALA A 217 0.14 11.24 11.78
CA ALA A 217 -0.46 12.32 10.99
C ALA A 217 -1.86 12.71 11.47
N SER A 218 -2.51 11.89 12.28
CA SER A 218 -3.83 12.14 12.84
C SER A 218 -3.79 12.74 14.25
N THR A 219 -2.62 12.89 14.87
CA THR A 219 -2.46 13.42 16.25
C THR A 219 -2.69 14.94 16.34
N THR A 220 -2.55 15.65 15.22
CA THR A 220 -2.61 17.12 15.19
C THR A 220 -3.09 17.63 13.84
N LYS A 221 -3.66 18.83 13.83
CA LYS A 221 -4.05 19.55 12.60
C LYS A 221 -2.92 20.44 12.06
N ASN A 222 -1.83 20.62 12.81
CA ASN A 222 -0.71 21.44 12.37
C ASN A 222 0.16 20.67 11.37
N THR A 223 0.12 21.09 10.10
CA THR A 223 0.89 20.51 9.01
C THR A 223 2.40 20.43 9.29
N ALA A 224 3.00 21.47 9.86
CA ALA A 224 4.44 21.47 10.16
C ALA A 224 4.78 20.41 11.22
N ALA A 225 3.92 20.26 12.24
CA ALA A 225 4.09 19.20 13.24
C ALA A 225 3.93 17.80 12.63
N VAL A 226 2.96 17.59 11.73
CA VAL A 226 2.80 16.31 11.00
C VAL A 226 4.05 15.96 10.20
N ILE A 227 4.63 16.94 9.48
CA ILE A 227 5.88 16.75 8.73
C ILE A 227 6.99 16.29 9.66
N LEU A 228 7.22 16.98 10.78
CA LEU A 228 8.27 16.63 11.75
C LEU A 228 8.05 15.24 12.36
N LEU A 229 6.82 14.88 12.72
CA LEU A 229 6.48 13.57 13.27
C LEU A 229 6.68 12.44 12.27
N MET A 230 6.45 12.69 10.98
CA MET A 230 6.64 11.70 9.92
C MET A 230 8.12 11.43 9.62
N ILE A 231 9.01 12.43 9.77
CA ILE A 231 10.43 12.29 9.43
C ILE A 231 11.07 11.10 10.16
N PHE A 232 10.88 11.00 11.48
CA PHE A 232 11.52 9.96 12.29
C PHE A 232 11.19 8.53 11.88
N PRO A 233 9.91 8.09 11.83
CA PRO A 233 9.61 6.72 11.45
C PRO A 233 10.11 6.38 10.05
N ILE A 234 10.06 7.33 9.11
CA ILE A 234 10.53 7.11 7.75
C ILE A 234 12.07 7.02 7.69
N ALA A 235 12.76 7.93 8.36
CA ALA A 235 14.21 7.95 8.43
C ALA A 235 14.74 6.67 9.08
N TYR A 236 14.12 6.19 10.16
CA TYR A 236 14.59 5.02 10.89
C TYR A 236 14.55 3.74 10.06
N PHE A 237 13.46 3.50 9.30
CA PHE A 237 13.43 2.31 8.45
C PHE A 237 14.38 2.44 7.24
N ALA A 238 14.53 3.66 6.70
CA ALA A 238 15.42 3.91 5.57
C ALA A 238 16.89 3.71 5.96
N ILE A 239 17.32 4.27 7.10
CA ILE A 239 18.67 4.08 7.67
C ILE A 239 18.88 2.62 8.07
N GLY A 240 17.87 1.99 8.66
CA GLY A 240 17.90 0.57 9.03
C GLY A 240 17.96 -0.39 7.85
N GLY A 241 17.83 0.10 6.61
CA GLY A 241 17.87 -0.73 5.40
C GLY A 241 16.70 -1.70 5.30
N PHE A 242 15.57 -1.40 5.95
CA PHE A 242 14.42 -2.29 5.93
C PHE A 242 13.70 -2.26 4.58
N GLN A 243 13.15 -3.40 4.16
CA GLN A 243 12.59 -3.55 2.83
C GLN A 243 11.13 -3.08 2.78
N HIS A 244 10.83 -2.25 1.79
CA HIS A 244 9.51 -1.72 1.51
C HIS A 244 9.06 -2.19 0.13
N GLY A 245 8.09 -3.11 0.05
CA GLY A 245 7.68 -3.80 -1.17
C GLY A 245 7.30 -2.85 -2.31
N PRO A 246 6.44 -1.83 -2.09
CA PRO A 246 6.14 -0.84 -3.13
C PRO A 246 7.38 -0.07 -3.61
N ALA A 247 8.35 0.16 -2.73
CA ALA A 247 9.58 0.88 -3.09
C ALA A 247 10.59 -0.05 -3.80
N ASN A 248 10.63 -1.34 -3.44
CA ASN A 248 11.41 -2.35 -4.15
C ASN A 248 10.99 -2.47 -5.63
N SER A 249 9.76 -2.10 -6.00
CA SER A 249 9.34 -2.08 -7.42
C SER A 249 10.18 -1.13 -8.28
N PHE A 250 10.77 -0.06 -7.72
CA PHE A 250 11.73 0.79 -8.44
C PHE A 250 12.97 -0.01 -8.88
N PHE A 251 13.62 -0.71 -7.94
CA PHE A 251 14.78 -1.55 -8.22
C PHE A 251 14.43 -2.72 -9.16
N MET A 252 13.24 -3.29 -8.99
CA MET A 252 12.73 -4.33 -9.88
C MET A 252 12.68 -3.83 -11.34
N TRP A 253 12.12 -2.64 -11.60
CA TRP A 253 12.08 -2.10 -12.96
C TRP A 253 13.45 -1.65 -13.46
N MET A 254 14.31 -1.09 -12.60
CA MET A 254 15.68 -0.74 -12.97
C MET A 254 16.49 -1.98 -13.39
N LEU A 255 16.40 -3.10 -12.65
CA LEU A 255 17.03 -4.37 -13.04
C LEU A 255 16.63 -4.83 -14.45
N LEU A 256 15.34 -4.70 -14.77
CA LEU A 256 14.84 -5.04 -16.11
C LEU A 256 15.46 -4.12 -17.17
N PHE A 257 15.44 -2.82 -16.96
CA PHE A 257 15.94 -1.85 -17.93
C PHE A 257 17.47 -1.94 -18.10
N GLU A 258 18.23 -2.03 -17.02
CA GLU A 258 19.68 -2.19 -17.07
C GLU A 258 20.09 -3.49 -17.76
N SER A 259 19.33 -4.59 -17.58
CA SER A 259 19.59 -5.85 -18.29
C SER A 259 19.39 -5.76 -19.82
N ILE A 260 18.61 -4.79 -20.29
CA ILE A 260 18.34 -4.58 -21.72
C ILE A 260 19.31 -3.55 -22.32
N PHE A 261 19.56 -2.45 -21.61
CA PHE A 261 20.26 -1.29 -22.16
C PHE A 261 21.72 -1.16 -21.72
N ASN A 262 22.10 -1.72 -20.56
CA ASN A 262 23.38 -1.44 -19.91
C ASN A 262 24.10 -2.68 -19.35
N HIS A 263 23.73 -3.88 -19.80
CA HIS A 263 24.27 -5.16 -19.30
C HIS A 263 25.81 -5.20 -19.31
N SER A 264 26.45 -4.72 -20.37
CA SER A 264 27.92 -4.77 -20.52
C SER A 264 28.67 -3.67 -19.78
N THR A 265 28.00 -2.61 -19.36
CA THR A 265 28.64 -1.42 -18.76
C THR A 265 28.48 -1.35 -17.26
N VAL A 266 27.35 -1.84 -16.74
CA VAL A 266 27.01 -1.79 -15.31
C VAL A 266 27.56 -3.01 -14.60
N VAL A 267 28.16 -2.81 -13.43
CA VAL A 267 28.78 -3.88 -12.65
C VAL A 267 28.57 -3.71 -11.14
N SER A 268 28.36 -4.82 -10.43
CA SER A 268 28.41 -4.87 -8.97
C SER A 268 29.11 -6.14 -8.54
N GLY A 269 30.33 -6.01 -8.03
CA GLY A 269 31.18 -7.17 -7.75
C GLY A 269 31.56 -7.87 -9.06
N ASN A 270 31.24 -9.15 -9.17
CA ASN A 270 31.48 -9.95 -10.39
C ASN A 270 30.22 -10.08 -11.27
N LEU A 271 29.16 -9.34 -10.94
CA LEU A 271 27.84 -9.52 -11.55
C LEU A 271 27.50 -8.35 -12.48
N HIS A 272 26.80 -8.68 -13.56
CA HIS A 272 26.23 -7.74 -14.51
C HIS A 272 24.70 -7.85 -14.51
N PRO A 273 23.95 -6.79 -14.83
CA PRO A 273 22.48 -6.85 -14.83
C PRO A 273 21.93 -7.86 -15.83
N GLU A 274 21.22 -8.88 -15.37
CA GLU A 274 20.64 -9.91 -16.24
C GLU A 274 19.14 -10.11 -15.96
N ILE A 275 18.41 -10.57 -16.97
CA ILE A 275 16.96 -10.86 -16.86
C ILE A 275 16.69 -11.87 -15.73
N GLN A 276 17.61 -12.80 -15.46
CA GLN A 276 17.48 -13.73 -14.34
C GLN A 276 17.41 -13.03 -12.98
N TYR A 277 18.17 -11.95 -12.78
CA TYR A 277 18.15 -11.20 -11.52
C TYR A 277 16.87 -10.40 -11.35
N PHE A 278 16.26 -9.91 -12.43
CA PHE A 278 14.91 -9.35 -12.39
C PHE A 278 13.89 -10.38 -11.88
N LEU A 279 13.86 -11.59 -12.45
CA LEU A 279 12.94 -12.66 -12.02
C LEU A 279 13.21 -13.09 -10.59
N LEU A 280 14.48 -13.25 -10.22
CA LEU A 280 14.91 -13.64 -8.89
C LEU A 280 14.52 -12.58 -7.85
N PHE A 281 14.66 -11.29 -8.18
CA PHE A 281 14.30 -10.18 -7.32
C PHE A 281 12.79 -10.15 -7.00
N ILE A 282 11.93 -10.55 -7.94
CA ILE A 282 10.49 -10.68 -7.67
C ILE A 282 10.24 -11.73 -6.58
N VAL A 283 10.84 -12.91 -6.72
CA VAL A 283 10.57 -14.06 -5.85
C VAL A 283 11.28 -13.94 -4.50
N LEU A 284 12.50 -13.41 -4.46
CA LEU A 284 13.34 -13.40 -3.26
C LEU A 284 13.33 -12.09 -2.48
N SER A 285 13.07 -10.96 -3.14
CA SER A 285 12.98 -9.66 -2.47
C SER A 285 11.53 -9.17 -2.42
N THR A 286 10.87 -9.04 -3.57
CA THR A 286 9.59 -8.31 -3.65
C THR A 286 8.45 -9.03 -2.94
N LEU A 287 8.21 -10.31 -3.25
CA LEU A 287 7.12 -11.08 -2.63
C LEU A 287 7.32 -11.30 -1.11
N PRO A 288 8.49 -11.74 -0.62
CA PRO A 288 8.73 -11.90 0.82
C PRO A 288 8.58 -10.58 1.57
N THR A 289 9.07 -9.48 0.99
CA THR A 289 8.91 -8.15 1.57
C THR A 289 7.44 -7.73 1.65
N LEU A 290 6.62 -7.98 0.62
CA LEU A 290 5.19 -7.65 0.66
C LEU A 290 4.45 -8.43 1.73
N ILE A 291 4.78 -9.71 1.94
CA ILE A 291 4.24 -10.54 3.02
C ILE A 291 4.65 -9.95 4.38
N GLY A 292 5.94 -9.64 4.54
CA GLY A 292 6.45 -9.02 5.77
C GLY A 292 5.78 -7.67 6.05
N ASN A 293 5.67 -6.82 5.04
CA ASN A 293 4.98 -5.54 5.14
C ASN A 293 3.52 -5.75 5.54
N TRP A 294 2.82 -6.71 4.95
CA TRP A 294 1.46 -7.03 5.36
C TRP A 294 1.42 -7.44 6.84
N ILE A 295 2.26 -8.37 7.30
CA ILE A 295 2.28 -8.80 8.71
C ILE A 295 2.53 -7.61 9.66
N GLY A 296 3.56 -6.81 9.40
CA GLY A 296 3.93 -5.67 10.24
C GLY A 296 2.84 -4.59 10.31
N GLY A 297 2.28 -4.23 9.15
CA GLY A 297 1.32 -3.13 9.04
C GLY A 297 -0.16 -3.51 9.10
N ALA A 298 -0.50 -4.80 8.98
CA ALA A 298 -1.87 -5.32 9.11
C ALA A 298 -2.16 -5.85 10.51
N LEU A 299 -1.17 -6.53 11.12
CA LEU A 299 -1.37 -7.29 12.34
C LEU A 299 -0.59 -6.71 13.52
N LEU A 300 0.72 -6.56 13.41
CA LEU A 300 1.56 -6.22 14.56
C LEU A 300 1.30 -4.79 15.06
N LEU A 301 1.64 -3.76 14.28
CA LEU A 301 1.46 -2.39 14.77
C LEU A 301 -0.01 -2.05 15.05
N PRO A 302 -0.97 -2.27 14.13
CA PRO A 302 -2.36 -1.91 14.41
C PRO A 302 -2.97 -2.77 15.52
N GLY A 303 -2.53 -4.02 15.67
CA GLY A 303 -2.95 -4.91 16.76
C GLY A 303 -2.47 -4.41 18.12
N ILE A 304 -1.20 -4.03 18.24
CA ILE A 304 -0.64 -3.43 19.46
C ILE A 304 -1.39 -2.14 19.80
N LEU A 305 -1.55 -1.23 18.84
CA LEU A 305 -2.27 0.04 19.05
C LEU A 305 -3.73 -0.19 19.47
N TYR A 306 -4.40 -1.17 18.88
CA TYR A 306 -5.75 -1.58 19.29
C TYR A 306 -5.79 -2.14 20.71
N LEU A 307 -4.83 -2.99 21.10
CA LEU A 307 -4.79 -3.58 22.43
C LEU A 307 -4.53 -2.53 23.52
N ILE A 308 -3.61 -1.59 23.27
CA ILE A 308 -3.32 -0.48 24.18
C ILE A 308 -4.54 0.43 24.34
N ASN A 309 -5.23 0.73 23.24
CA ASN A 309 -6.35 1.69 23.21
C ASN A 309 -7.71 0.97 23.14
N LYS A 310 -7.82 -0.22 23.72
CA LYS A 310 -8.97 -1.12 23.50
C LYS A 310 -10.30 -0.48 23.87
N GLU A 311 -10.35 0.28 24.95
CA GLU A 311 -11.54 0.99 25.43
C GLU A 311 -12.10 1.94 24.36
N TYR A 312 -11.26 2.82 23.83
CA TYR A 312 -11.64 3.80 22.81
C TYR A 312 -11.83 3.16 21.42
N ALA A 313 -10.88 2.31 20.99
CA ALA A 313 -10.89 1.72 19.66
C ALA A 313 -12.08 0.78 19.45
N THR A 314 -12.53 0.07 20.50
CA THR A 314 -13.72 -0.78 20.42
C THR A 314 -14.98 0.05 20.19
N VAL A 315 -15.12 1.18 20.88
CA VAL A 315 -16.26 2.10 20.72
C VAL A 315 -16.23 2.72 19.32
N LEU A 316 -15.06 3.14 18.83
CA LEU A 316 -14.88 3.63 17.46
C LEU A 316 -15.30 2.58 16.42
N PHE A 317 -14.85 1.34 16.58
CA PHE A 317 -15.17 0.25 15.65
C PHE A 317 -16.66 -0.09 15.65
N LYS A 318 -17.34 -0.02 16.80
CA LYS A 318 -18.80 -0.14 16.86
C LYS A 318 -19.49 0.99 16.08
N LYS A 319 -19.05 2.24 16.24
CA LYS A 319 -19.60 3.41 15.51
C LYS A 319 -19.44 3.26 14.00
N ILE A 320 -18.23 2.92 13.55
CA ILE A 320 -17.95 2.72 12.12
C ILE A 320 -18.72 1.52 11.56
N LYS A 321 -18.84 0.44 12.35
CA LYS A 321 -19.63 -0.72 11.97
C LYS A 321 -21.12 -0.38 11.83
N LEU A 322 -21.67 0.43 12.74
CA LEU A 322 -23.04 0.94 12.64
C LEU A 322 -23.25 1.68 11.30
N GLU A 323 -22.40 2.68 11.02
CA GLU A 323 -22.44 3.44 9.77
C GLU A 323 -22.33 2.52 8.53
N TYR A 324 -21.45 1.52 8.57
CA TYR A 324 -21.29 0.55 7.50
C TYR A 324 -22.55 -0.31 7.28
N LEU A 325 -23.17 -0.80 8.35
CA LEU A 325 -24.37 -1.64 8.27
C LEU A 325 -25.58 -0.83 7.79
N GLU A 326 -25.76 0.40 8.26
CA GLU A 326 -26.83 1.29 7.81
C GLU A 326 -26.71 1.57 6.30
N ASN A 327 -25.51 1.93 5.84
CA ASN A 327 -25.25 2.13 4.41
C ASN A 327 -25.53 0.87 3.58
N LYS A 328 -25.22 -0.31 4.14
CA LYS A 328 -25.46 -1.60 3.49
C LYS A 328 -26.95 -1.91 3.36
N VAL A 329 -27.74 -1.67 4.41
CA VAL A 329 -29.20 -1.83 4.38
C VAL A 329 -29.83 -0.85 3.40
N TYR A 330 -29.42 0.41 3.43
CA TYR A 330 -29.87 1.42 2.47
C TYR A 330 -29.62 0.99 1.02
N SER A 331 -28.40 0.52 0.71
CA SER A 331 -28.06 0.00 -0.63
C SER A 331 -28.90 -1.21 -1.04
N PHE A 332 -29.23 -2.12 -0.12
CA PHE A 332 -30.11 -3.25 -0.41
C PHE A 332 -31.54 -2.81 -0.72
N LYS A 333 -32.09 -1.85 0.05
CA LYS A 333 -33.43 -1.29 -0.21
C LYS A 333 -33.48 -0.63 -1.58
N GLN A 334 -32.50 0.22 -1.90
CA GLN A 334 -32.42 0.90 -3.20
C GLN A 334 -32.32 -0.09 -4.37
N LYS A 335 -31.54 -1.18 -4.24
CA LYS A 335 -31.44 -2.23 -5.26
C LYS A 335 -32.76 -2.99 -5.42
N ALA A 336 -33.44 -3.31 -4.32
CA ALA A 336 -34.73 -3.99 -4.35
C ALA A 336 -35.80 -3.10 -5.02
N GLU A 337 -35.84 -1.82 -4.72
CA GLU A 337 -36.74 -0.84 -5.36
C GLU A 337 -36.46 -0.72 -6.86
N THR A 338 -35.18 -0.62 -7.25
CA THR A 338 -34.78 -0.56 -8.67
C THR A 338 -35.18 -1.85 -9.41
N GLN A 339 -34.98 -3.02 -8.79
CA GLN A 339 -35.35 -4.30 -9.38
C GLN A 339 -36.88 -4.45 -9.50
N ALA A 340 -37.63 -3.99 -8.50
CA ALA A 340 -39.09 -3.98 -8.54
C ALA A 340 -39.63 -3.03 -9.64
N ALA A 341 -39.02 -1.86 -9.81
CA ALA A 341 -39.36 -0.93 -10.89
C ALA A 341 -39.08 -1.54 -12.27
N ASN A 342 -37.91 -2.16 -12.46
CA ASN A 342 -37.56 -2.85 -13.70
C ASN A 342 -38.51 -4.01 -14.01
N LEU A 343 -38.93 -4.77 -12.99
CA LEU A 343 -39.89 -5.86 -13.17
C LEU A 343 -41.28 -5.33 -13.56
N LYS A 344 -41.75 -4.24 -12.93
CA LYS A 344 -43.01 -3.58 -13.29
C LYS A 344 -43.00 -3.08 -14.73
N ASN A 345 -41.88 -2.51 -15.20
CA ASN A 345 -41.75 -2.08 -16.59
C ASN A 345 -41.82 -3.26 -17.57
N LYS A 346 -41.11 -4.37 -17.29
CA LYS A 346 -41.18 -5.59 -18.10
C LYS A 346 -42.58 -6.21 -18.14
N ILE A 347 -43.33 -6.15 -17.04
CA ILE A 347 -44.73 -6.61 -17.00
C ILE A 347 -45.59 -5.74 -17.91
N LYS A 348 -45.46 -4.40 -17.82
CA LYS A 348 -46.20 -3.47 -18.69
C LYS A 348 -45.90 -3.67 -20.18
N GLU A 349 -44.63 -3.90 -20.53
CA GLU A 349 -44.22 -4.21 -21.91
C GLU A 349 -44.91 -5.51 -22.40
N LYS A 350 -44.85 -6.59 -21.61
CA LYS A 350 -45.54 -7.84 -21.95
C LYS A 350 -47.05 -7.69 -22.07
N GLU A 351 -47.68 -6.93 -21.18
CA GLU A 351 -49.12 -6.65 -21.25
C GLU A 351 -49.49 -5.86 -22.52
N ALA A 352 -48.63 -4.92 -22.95
CA ALA A 352 -48.81 -4.19 -24.19
C ALA A 352 -48.65 -5.11 -25.42
N ASP A 353 -47.65 -5.99 -25.41
CA ASP A 353 -47.42 -6.96 -26.49
C ASP A 353 -48.58 -7.95 -26.62
N ILE A 354 -49.10 -8.48 -25.49
CA ILE A 354 -50.27 -9.36 -25.49
C ILE A 354 -51.49 -8.63 -26.07
N LYS A 355 -51.76 -7.40 -25.62
CA LYS A 355 -52.87 -6.59 -26.17
C LYS A 355 -52.71 -6.30 -27.66
N ALA A 356 -51.48 -6.07 -28.14
CA ALA A 356 -51.22 -5.88 -29.56
C ALA A 356 -51.46 -7.15 -30.38
N GLN A 357 -51.05 -8.32 -29.86
CA GLN A 357 -51.31 -9.62 -30.48
C GLN A 357 -52.79 -9.98 -30.50
N GLU A 358 -53.53 -9.74 -29.41
CA GLU A 358 -54.99 -9.94 -29.35
C GLU A 358 -55.73 -9.04 -30.35
N LYS A 359 -55.24 -7.82 -30.58
CA LYS A 359 -55.83 -6.91 -31.57
C LYS A 359 -55.59 -7.42 -33.00
N GLN A 360 -54.36 -7.87 -33.29
CA GLN A 360 -54.03 -8.47 -34.59
C GLN A 360 -54.75 -9.79 -34.87
N SER A 361 -55.16 -10.55 -33.85
CA SER A 361 -55.92 -11.79 -34.03
C SER A 361 -57.43 -11.57 -34.20
N LYS A 362 -57.96 -10.38 -33.86
CA LYS A 362 -59.36 -10.02 -34.06
C LYS A 362 -59.64 -9.37 -35.41
N ASP A 363 -58.59 -8.82 -36.05
CA ASP A 363 -58.65 -8.22 -37.38
C ASP A 363 -58.35 -9.24 -38.52
N LYS A 364 -58.17 -10.52 -38.19
CA LYS A 364 -58.14 -11.68 -39.10
C LYS A 364 -59.39 -12.51 -38.89
#